data_AF-G7KS41-F1
#
_entry.id   AF-G7KS41-F1
#
_cell.length_a   1.000
_cell.length_b   1.000
_cell.length_c   1.000
_cell.angle_alpha   90.00
_cell.angle_beta   90.00
_cell.angle_gamma   90.00
#
_symmetry.space_group_name_H-M   'P 1'
#
loop_
_entity.id
_entity.type
_entity.pdbx_description
1 polymer ?
#
loop_
_entity_poly.entity_id
_entity_poly.type
_entity_poly.pdbx_seq_one_letter_code
_entity_poly.pdbx_strand_id
1 'polypeptide(L)' 'MVYYMRRRKNMAQILMFFYSLIIFFFLFLVETKRTNIPCFSDDDCPKTSPPLVLKCDDYFCRYFREKNLI' A
#
# COMPACT_ATOMS: atom_id res chain seq x y z
N MET A 1 -33.50 36.79 -22.20
CA MET A 1 -32.64 35.97 -23.08
C MET A 1 -31.28 35.86 -22.38
N VAL A 2 -30.91 34.78 -21.70
CA VAL A 2 -30.85 33.38 -22.14
C VAL A 2 -31.22 32.45 -20.97
N TYR A 3 -32.01 31.44 -21.30
CA TYR A 3 -32.58 30.43 -20.41
C TYR A 3 -31.64 29.20 -20.38
N TYR A 4 -31.63 28.43 -19.27
CA TYR A 4 -31.04 27.08 -19.03
C TYR A 4 -29.65 26.89 -18.38
N MET A 5 -29.66 26.00 -17.35
CA MET A 5 -28.66 25.57 -16.33
C MET A 5 -27.31 24.98 -16.80
N ARG A 6 -26.28 24.86 -15.91
CA ARG A 6 -25.54 23.57 -15.70
C ARG A 6 -24.53 23.49 -14.50
N ARG A 7 -24.65 22.46 -13.62
CA ARG A 7 -23.66 21.96 -12.63
C ARG A 7 -22.22 21.87 -13.19
N ARG A 8 -21.23 22.68 -12.78
CA ARG A 8 -19.83 22.53 -13.28
C ARG A 8 -18.63 22.98 -12.41
N LYS A 9 -18.79 23.36 -11.13
CA LYS A 9 -17.62 23.86 -10.34
C LYS A 9 -16.94 22.84 -9.40
N ASN A 10 -17.60 21.71 -9.08
CA ASN A 10 -17.13 20.79 -8.04
C ASN A 10 -16.77 19.38 -8.53
N MET A 11 -17.01 19.04 -9.80
CA MET A 11 -16.64 17.72 -10.36
C MET A 11 -15.13 17.50 -10.38
N ALA A 12 -14.36 18.53 -10.74
CA ALA A 12 -12.90 18.42 -10.86
C ALA A 12 -12.23 18.13 -9.51
N GLN A 13 -12.62 18.83 -8.43
CA GLN A 13 -12.10 18.54 -7.08
C GLN A 13 -12.51 17.15 -6.59
N ILE A 14 -13.75 16.75 -6.83
CA ILE A 14 -14.23 15.41 -6.47
C ILE A 14 -13.44 14.33 -7.22
N LEU A 15 -13.21 14.50 -8.53
CA LEU A 15 -12.40 13.58 -9.34
C LEU A 15 -10.94 13.53 -8.86
N MET A 16 -10.33 14.68 -8.54
CA MET A 16 -8.97 14.73 -7.98
C MET A 16 -8.88 14.01 -6.62
N PHE A 17 -9.88 14.19 -5.76
CA PHE A 17 -9.96 13.51 -4.48
C PHE A 17 -10.05 11.99 -4.65
N PHE A 18 -10.98 11.51 -5.48
CA PHE A 18 -11.08 10.08 -5.76
C PHE A 18 -9.81 9.51 -6.38
N TYR A 19 -9.17 10.23 -7.31
CA TYR A 19 -7.91 9.80 -7.92
C TYR A 19 -6.80 9.63 -6.87
N SER A 20 -6.66 10.61 -5.97
CA SER A 20 -5.69 10.53 -4.87
C SER A 20 -5.97 9.37 -3.90
N LEU A 21 -7.24 9.13 -3.56
CA LEU A 21 -7.64 8.01 -2.72
C LEU A 21 -7.33 6.67 -3.40
N ILE A 22 -7.66 6.54 -4.68
CA ILE A 22 -7.38 5.33 -5.46
C ILE A 22 -5.88 5.01 -5.44
N ILE A 23 -5.01 6.00 -5.68
CA ILE A 23 -3.56 5.81 -5.61
C ILE A 23 -3.12 5.36 -4.22
N PHE A 24 -3.64 5.99 -3.16
CA PHE A 24 -3.34 5.62 -1.78
C PHE A 24 -3.74 4.17 -1.48
N PHE A 25 -4.95 3.76 -1.87
CA PHE A 25 -5.41 2.39 -1.71
C PHE A 25 -4.60 1.39 -2.53
N PHE A 26 -4.19 1.73 -3.76
CA PHE A 26 -3.33 0.87 -4.56
C PHE A 26 -1.97 0.65 -3.90
N LEU A 27 -1.33 1.71 -3.38
CA LEU A 27 -0.06 1.58 -2.67
C LEU A 27 -0.21 0.70 -1.42
N PHE A 28 -1.25 0.93 -0.62
CA PHE A 28 -1.53 0.11 0.56
C PHE A 28 -1.80 -1.37 0.21
N LEU A 29 -2.54 -1.61 -0.87
CA LEU A 29 -2.85 -2.96 -1.34
C LEU A 29 -1.59 -3.68 -1.86
N VAL A 30 -0.70 -2.98 -2.56
CA VAL A 30 0.58 -3.54 -3.01
C VAL A 30 1.47 -3.94 -1.83
N GLU A 31 1.57 -3.10 -0.81
CA GLU A 31 2.36 -3.40 0.39
C GLU A 31 1.78 -4.59 1.17
N THR A 32 0.47 -4.63 1.37
CA THR A 32 -0.19 -5.78 2.05
C THR A 32 -0.06 -7.08 1.24
N LYS A 33 -0.09 -7.03 -0.10
CA LYS A 33 0.16 -8.22 -0.93
C LYS A 33 1.61 -8.68 -0.85
N ARG A 34 2.59 -7.77 -0.76
CA ARG A 34 4.00 -8.12 -0.55
C ARG A 34 4.24 -8.81 0.79
N THR A 35 3.44 -8.51 1.81
CA THR A 35 3.55 -9.16 3.13
C THR A 35 2.69 -10.43 3.26
N ASN A 36 1.80 -10.72 2.32
CA ASN A 36 0.96 -11.92 2.34
C ASN A 36 1.63 -13.11 1.61
N ILE A 37 2.95 -13.20 1.65
CA ILE A 37 3.67 -14.37 1.14
C ILE A 37 3.51 -15.47 2.19
N PRO A 38 2.83 -16.59 1.90
CA PRO A 38 2.70 -17.68 2.85
C PRO A 38 4.09 -18.30 3.12
N CYS A 39 4.38 -18.61 4.37
CA CYS A 39 5.63 -19.22 4.81
C CYS A 39 5.37 -20.25 5.92
N PHE A 40 6.27 -21.22 6.05
CA PHE A 40 6.27 -22.19 7.14
C PHE A 40 7.49 -22.00 8.05
N SER A 41 8.62 -21.60 7.48
CA SER A 41 9.86 -21.24 8.17
C SER A 41 10.38 -19.88 7.69
N ASP A 42 11.26 -19.25 8.48
CA ASP A 42 11.94 -18.00 8.10
C ASP A 42 12.73 -18.12 6.79
N ASP A 43 13.20 -19.33 6.45
CA ASP A 43 13.95 -19.62 5.22
C ASP A 43 13.10 -19.55 3.94
N ASP A 44 11.77 -19.63 4.05
CA ASP A 44 10.85 -19.52 2.91
C ASP A 44 10.70 -18.07 2.42
N CYS A 45 11.04 -17.11 3.29
CA CYS A 45 10.90 -15.69 2.98
C CYS A 45 12.12 -15.17 2.20
N PRO A 46 11.92 -14.32 1.16
CA PRO A 46 13.01 -13.76 0.40
C PRO A 46 13.91 -12.89 1.30
N LYS A 47 15.20 -13.23 1.33
CA LYS A 47 16.22 -12.48 2.07
C LYS A 47 16.30 -11.07 1.52
N THR A 48 16.02 -10.09 2.36
CA THR A 48 16.12 -8.67 2.03
C THR A 48 17.42 -8.08 2.58
N SER A 49 17.90 -6.99 1.99
CA SER A 49 19.07 -6.28 2.49
C SER A 49 18.75 -5.55 3.81
N PRO A 50 19.69 -5.50 4.78
CA PRO A 50 19.50 -4.75 6.03
C PRO A 50 19.15 -3.28 5.75
N PRO A 51 18.37 -2.60 6.63
CA PRO A 51 18.00 -2.99 8.00
C PRO A 51 16.67 -3.76 8.12
N LEU A 52 16.06 -4.12 6.99
CA LEU A 52 14.77 -4.82 6.95
C LEU A 52 15.03 -6.32 6.77
N VAL A 53 14.60 -7.11 7.76
CA VAL A 53 14.63 -8.58 7.69
C VAL A 53 13.20 -9.08 7.54
N LEU A 54 12.98 -10.00 6.60
CA LEU A 54 11.71 -10.70 6.45
C LEU A 54 11.72 -11.93 7.37
N LYS A 55 10.71 -12.06 8.21
CA LYS A 55 10.49 -13.26 9.05
C LYS A 55 9.10 -13.80 8.84
N CYS A 56 8.95 -15.09 9.07
CA CYS A 56 7.67 -15.77 9.05
C CYS A 56 6.92 -15.51 10.35
N ASP A 57 5.84 -14.73 10.26
CA ASP A 57 4.98 -14.36 11.38
C ASP A 57 3.52 -14.62 10.99
N ASP A 58 2.81 -15.41 11.79
CA ASP A 58 1.45 -15.89 11.49
C ASP A 58 1.32 -16.58 10.11
N TYR A 59 2.30 -17.42 9.73
CA TYR A 59 2.35 -18.09 8.41
C TYR A 59 2.50 -17.12 7.22
N PHE A 60 2.88 -15.86 7.47
CA PHE A 60 3.13 -14.87 6.43
C PHE A 60 4.47 -14.16 6.61
N CYS A 61 5.15 -13.82 5.51
CA CYS A 61 6.40 -13.08 5.57
C CYS A 61 6.15 -11.60 5.92
N ARG A 62 6.59 -11.17 7.10
CA ARG A 62 6.47 -9.78 7.56
C ARG A 62 7.84 -9.11 7.66
N TYR A 63 7.85 -7.79 7.42
CA TYR A 63 9.06 -6.97 7.57
C TYR A 63 9.28 -6.65 9.06
N PHE A 64 10.46 -7.01 9.56
CA PHE A 64 10.97 -6.62 10.86
C PHE A 64 12.17 -5.70 10.66
N ARG A 65 12.23 -4.63 11.45
CA ARG A 65 13.44 -3.79 11.52
C ARG A 65 14.42 -4.46 12.46
N GLU A 66 15.60 -4.84 11.95
CA GLU A 66 16.67 -5.34 12.80
C GLU A 66 17.24 -4.16 13.60
N LYS A 67 16.97 -4.14 14.91
CA LYS A 67 17.37 -3.03 15.81
C LYS A 67 18.88 -2.98 16.11
N ASN A 68 19.70 -3.81 15.47
CA ASN A 68 21.16 -3.90 15.69
C ASN A 68 21.98 -3.03 14.71
N LEU A 69 21.47 -1.85 14.33
CA LEU A 69 22.20 -0.89 13.51
C LEU A 69 21.94 0.55 13.96
N ILE A 70 22.13 0.80 15.26
CA ILE A 70 22.50 2.09 15.87
C ILE A 70 23.50 1.79 16.98
#